data_AF-A0A2X1WKZ2-F1
#
_entry.id   AF-A0A2X1WKZ2-F1
#
_cell.length_a   1.000
_cell.length_b   1.000
_cell.length_c   1.000
_cell.angle_alpha   90.00
_cell.angle_beta   90.00
_cell.angle_gamma   90.00
#
_symmetry.space_group_name_H-M   'P 1'
#
loop_
_entity.id
_entity.type
_entity.pdbx_description
1 polymer ?
#
loop_
_entity_poly.entity_id
_entity_poly.type
_entity_poly.pdbx_seq_one_letter_code
_entity_poly.pdbx_strand_id
1 'polypeptide(L)' 'MGSYVSDVTQFIKQYKKDHPETEQKQREGRLRLWDKAIDLELQEQYKSARVPQKPYVYYNK' A
#
# COMPACT_ATOMS: atom_id res chain seq x y z
N MET A 1 -11.76 -23.33 29.41
CA MET A 1 -11.27 -23.68 28.06
C MET A 1 -10.16 -22.72 27.66
N GLY A 2 -8.96 -23.22 27.32
CA GLY A 2 -7.93 -22.39 26.69
C GLY A 2 -8.34 -22.03 25.26
N SER A 3 -8.15 -20.78 24.85
CA SER A 3 -8.40 -20.37 23.46
C SER A 3 -7.38 -21.07 22.56
N TYR A 4 -7.87 -21.77 21.52
CA TYR A 4 -6.99 -22.37 20.52
C TYR A 4 -6.25 -21.27 19.74
N VAL A 5 -4.94 -21.42 19.61
CA VAL A 5 -4.08 -20.54 18.81
C VAL A 5 -3.39 -21.39 17.75
N SER A 6 -3.56 -21.04 16.48
CA SER A 6 -2.95 -21.79 15.37
C SER A 6 -1.42 -21.74 15.44
N ASP A 7 -0.78 -22.80 14.93
CA ASP A 7 0.68 -22.92 14.89
C ASP A 7 1.32 -21.75 14.14
N VAL A 8 0.68 -21.29 13.06
CA VAL A 8 1.10 -20.10 12.29
C VAL A 8 1.10 -18.85 13.17
N THR A 9 0.08 -18.68 14.01
CA THR A 9 0.01 -17.52 14.92
C THR A 9 1.12 -17.57 15.97
N GLN A 10 1.41 -18.77 16.49
CA GLN A 10 2.53 -18.95 17.44
C GLN A 10 3.87 -18.65 16.78
N PHE A 11 4.09 -19.15 15.55
CA PHE A 11 5.28 -18.87 14.75
C PHE A 11 5.47 -17.36 14.51
N ILE A 12 4.44 -16.65 14.03
CA ILE A 12 4.54 -15.21 13.75
C ILE A 12 4.87 -14.44 15.03
N LYS A 13 4.26 -14.80 16.17
CA LYS A 13 4.56 -14.17 17.47
C LYS A 13 6.01 -14.39 17.88
N GLN A 14 6.51 -15.62 17.76
CA GLN A 14 7.90 -15.95 18.10
C GLN A 14 8.87 -15.22 17.17
N TYR A 15 8.62 -15.24 15.86
CA TYR A 15 9.44 -14.52 14.89
C TYR A 15 9.55 -13.02 15.19
N LYS A 16 8.43 -12.36 15.51
CA LYS A 16 8.42 -10.93 15.88
C LYS A 16 9.14 -10.64 17.20
N LYS A 17 9.15 -11.60 18.13
CA LYS A 17 9.93 -11.48 19.38
C LYS A 17 11.43 -11.55 19.09
N ASP A 18 11.84 -12.45 18.20
CA ASP A 18 13.24 -12.63 17.83
C ASP A 18 13.75 -11.52 16.87
N HIS A 19 12.84 -10.88 16.13
CA HIS A 19 13.13 -9.82 15.15
C HIS A 19 12.25 -8.57 15.41
N PRO A 20 12.54 -7.80 16.47
CA PRO A 20 11.74 -6.64 16.87
C PRO A 20 11.65 -5.55 15.79
N GLU A 21 12.61 -5.50 14.86
CA GLU A 21 12.64 -4.55 13.74
C GLU A 21 11.71 -4.92 12.58
N THR A 22 11.10 -6.12 12.60
CA THR A 22 10.20 -6.61 11.53
C THR A 22 9.09 -5.63 11.20
N GLU A 23 8.45 -5.05 12.22
CA GLU A 23 7.36 -4.09 12.03
C GLU A 23 7.83 -2.81 11.33
N GLN A 24 9.04 -2.35 11.64
CA GLN A 24 9.63 -1.21 10.97
C GLN A 24 9.91 -1.52 9.50
N LYS A 25 10.54 -2.66 9.21
CA LYS A 25 10.80 -3.11 7.83
C LYS A 25 9.51 -3.26 7.02
N GLN A 26 8.41 -3.75 7.63
CA GLN A 26 7.11 -3.82 6.98
C GLN A 26 6.54 -2.45 6.63
N ARG A 27 6.63 -1.48 7.55
CA ARG A 27 6.22 -0.09 7.28
C ARG A 27 7.05 0.53 6.17
N GLU A 28 8.36 0.41 6.22
CA GLU A 28 9.26 0.93 5.17
C GLU A 28 8.98 0.30 3.80
N GLY A 29 8.74 -1.02 3.76
CA GLY A 29 8.35 -1.71 2.53
C GLY A 29 7.02 -1.20 1.96
N ARG A 30 6.05 -0.90 2.83
CA ARG A 30 4.76 -0.33 2.45
C ARG A 30 4.90 1.10 1.91
N LEU A 31 5.64 1.96 2.62
CA LEU A 31 5.94 3.34 2.21
C LEU A 31 6.66 3.41 0.86
N ARG A 32 7.47 2.40 0.51
CA ARG A 32 8.19 2.37 -0.76
C ARG A 32 7.26 2.28 -1.97
N LEU A 33 6.24 1.42 -1.94
CA LEU A 33 5.45 1.08 -3.13
C LEU A 33 3.96 1.42 -3.01
N TRP A 34 3.42 1.53 -1.80
CA TRP A 34 1.98 1.57 -1.56
C TRP A 34 1.54 2.88 -0.94
N ASP A 35 2.13 3.25 0.21
CA ASP A 35 1.75 4.47 0.91
C ASP A 35 2.50 5.65 0.30
N LYS A 36 1.86 6.32 -0.66
CA LYS A 36 2.37 7.56 -1.26
C LYS A 36 1.75 8.76 -0.56
N ALA A 37 2.59 9.70 -0.14
CA ALA A 37 2.13 11.01 0.24
C ALA A 37 1.59 11.72 -1.01
N ILE A 38 0.34 12.14 -0.96
CA ILE A 38 -0.32 12.88 -2.04
C ILE A 38 -0.40 14.33 -1.59
N ASP A 39 0.18 15.22 -2.39
CA ASP A 39 -0.06 16.65 -2.26
C ASP A 39 -1.45 16.96 -2.84
N LEU A 40 -2.36 17.42 -1.98
CA LEU A 40 -3.75 17.68 -2.34
C LEU A 40 -3.88 18.87 -3.30
N GLU A 41 -3.03 19.89 -3.17
CA GLU A 41 -3.05 21.04 -4.07
C GLU A 41 -2.64 20.60 -5.47
N LEU A 42 -1.54 19.85 -5.56
CA LEU A 42 -1.07 19.31 -6.83
C LEU A 42 -2.09 18.34 -7.45
N GLN A 43 -2.77 17.55 -6.62
CA GLN A 43 -3.83 16.65 -7.09
C GLN A 43 -5.01 17.43 -7.71
N GLU A 44 -5.42 18.55 -7.11
CA GLU A 44 -6.45 19.42 -7.69
C GLU A 44 -5.97 20.07 -8.98
N GLN A 45 -4.73 20.57 -9.02
CA GLN A 45 -4.13 21.11 -10.25
C GLN A 45 -4.12 20.08 -11.39
N TYR A 46 -3.78 18.82 -11.12
CA TYR A 46 -3.85 17.74 -12.10
C TYR A 46 -5.27 17.45 -12.59
N LYS A 47 -6.27 17.51 -11.69
CA LYS A 47 -7.67 17.37 -12.08
C LYS A 47 -8.11 18.51 -12.98
N SER A 48 -7.74 19.75 -12.65
CA SER A 48 -8.06 20.95 -13.45
C SER A 48 -7.36 20.95 -14.82
N ALA A 49 -6.13 20.44 -14.91
CA ALA A 49 -5.36 20.38 -16.15
C ALA A 49 -5.73 19.18 -17.06
N ARG A 50 -6.70 18.34 -16.68
CA ARG A 50 -7.03 17.11 -17.40
C ARG A 50 -7.61 17.41 -18.79
N VAL A 51 -6.96 16.92 -19.83
CA VAL A 51 -7.46 16.99 -21.22
C VAL A 51 -8.34 15.78 -21.51
N PRO A 52 -9.58 15.96 -22.02
CA PRO A 52 -10.45 14.84 -22.38
C PRO A 52 -9.85 14.03 -23.54
N GLN A 53 -9.72 12.72 -23.36
CA GLN A 53 -9.22 11.78 -24.37
C GLN A 53 -10.37 10.95 -24.94
N LYS A 54 -10.35 10.68 -26.25
CA LYS A 54 -11.33 9.79 -26.89
C LYS A 54 -11.24 8.38 -26.27
N PRO A 55 -12.37 7.65 -26.08
CA PRO A 55 -12.36 6.30 -25.51
C PRO A 55 -11.47 5.31 -26.28
N TYR A 56 -11.37 5.49 -27.59
CA TYR A 56 -10.44 4.75 -28.44
C TYR A 56 -9.64 5.74 -29.27
N VAL A 57 -8.39 5.98 -28.85
CA VAL A 57 -7.49 7.00 -29.43
C VAL A 57 -7.21 6.73 -30.91
N TYR A 58 -7.16 5.46 -31.28
CA TYR A 58 -6.88 5.00 -32.64
C TYR A 58 -8.14 4.78 -33.48
N TYR A 59 -9.32 5.12 -32.96
CA TYR A 59 -10.53 5.10 -33.78
C TYR A 59 -10.49 6.28 -34.76
N ASN A 60 -10.03 6.00 -35.98
CA ASN A 60 -10.30 6.86 -37.12
C ASN A 60 -11.69 6.49 -37.62
N LYS A 61 -12.58 7.48 -37.64
CA LYS A 61 -13.95 7.34 -38.16
C LYS A 61 -13.94 7.53 -39.67
#